data_AF-A0A3B3DD64-F1
#
_entry.id   AF-A0A3B3DD64-F1
#
_cell.length_a   1.000
_cell.length_b   1.000
_cell.length_c   1.000
_cell.angle_alpha   90.00
_cell.angle_beta   90.00
_cell.angle_gamma   90.00
#
_symmetry.space_group_name_H-M   'P 1'
#
loop_
_entity.id
_entity.type
_entity.pdbx_description
1 polymer ?
#
loop_
_entity_poly.entity_id
_entity_poly.type
_entity_poly.pdbx_seq_one_letter_code
_entity_poly.pdbx_strand_id
1 'polypeptide(L)'
;MAAVNTVPSYTPSLWVRVCHAVPRLDLSMQMRDNIFVPESWEYQQTLLVLSSLSAIALVISLLVVLSFLIHYCCCHRGDRGEGSEEEEEDEDGSTGHGYSGKKGRGICCVTWVAVAAVTLCCVAIGVGFYGNSEANDGMYQLTSSLLTANYTLASIDLLISDTISGLQLSVSGPLTSMEELFSGSKPFLVSTRNCRRLSENVVNLLSSISSAWSSVDPGLGNDSRISGASIIPLTPVPPSVAPTVVPTSSLLPNPFSPGWAANTLMVNEDYRWLSYVLLLLLDLIVCLFILLGLAKQARWLLILMTVLAWLALFLSWGSLGLETATVVALSDFCSDPNTFILNSTQFSTGTSSDVMDYYLTCSRRMSSPFQQMLTQSQRALSNIHTHLSSLERNALPQFPKAEKSLRDVQQILNSTEGNFHQLVALLNCRGLNKDYIDSLKGLCYDGMEGLLYLSLYSFLSALAFTAILCSLPGAWRSFPSESEEYDDSDSESEDPFTSHQDSKRFLQWQPWL
;
A
#
# COMPACT_ATOMS: atom_id res chain seq x y z
N MET A 1 -22.38 -17.07 -24.57
CA MET A 1 -21.21 -16.18 -24.74
C MET A 1 -20.86 -15.60 -23.38
N ALA A 2 -20.16 -16.37 -22.55
CA ALA A 2 -19.56 -15.90 -21.31
C ALA A 2 -18.08 -16.32 -21.39
N ALA A 3 -17.28 -15.48 -22.04
CA ALA A 3 -15.84 -15.68 -22.10
C ALA A 3 -15.27 -15.28 -20.74
N VAL A 4 -15.32 -16.23 -19.80
CA VAL A 4 -14.37 -16.45 -18.72
C VAL A 4 -13.55 -15.20 -18.33
N ASN A 5 -14.13 -14.39 -17.44
CA ASN A 5 -13.48 -13.25 -16.75
C ASN A 5 -12.39 -13.71 -15.76
N THR A 6 -11.67 -14.82 -16.03
CA THR A 6 -10.71 -15.39 -15.08
C THR A 6 -9.29 -15.21 -15.59
N VAL A 7 -8.47 -14.55 -14.79
CA VAL A 7 -7.02 -14.50 -14.97
C VAL A 7 -6.46 -15.93 -14.78
N PRO A 8 -5.86 -16.60 -15.78
CA PRO A 8 -5.60 -18.05 -15.76
C PRO A 8 -4.57 -18.55 -14.71
N SER A 9 -4.12 -17.70 -13.80
CA SER A 9 -3.18 -18.02 -12.71
C SER A 9 -3.44 -17.21 -11.44
N TYR A 10 -4.62 -16.59 -11.34
CA TYR A 10 -5.07 -15.85 -10.17
C TYR A 10 -6.49 -16.28 -9.82
N THR A 11 -6.72 -16.55 -8.55
CA THR A 11 -8.05 -16.82 -7.99
C THR A 11 -8.27 -15.91 -6.79
N PRO A 12 -9.45 -15.31 -6.61
CA PRO A 12 -9.74 -14.53 -5.42
C PRO A 12 -9.56 -15.36 -4.14
N SER A 13 -8.91 -14.76 -3.13
CA SER A 13 -8.73 -15.39 -1.82
C SER A 13 -10.07 -15.59 -1.11
N LEU A 14 -10.07 -16.32 0.01
CA LEU A 14 -11.27 -16.45 0.85
C LEU A 14 -11.74 -15.07 1.33
N TRP A 15 -10.80 -14.25 1.79
CA TRP A 15 -11.04 -12.89 2.28
C TRP A 15 -11.65 -11.99 1.21
N VAL A 16 -11.13 -12.04 -0.02
CA VAL A 16 -11.70 -11.29 -1.14
C VAL A 16 -13.15 -11.68 -1.34
N ARG A 17 -13.48 -12.98 -1.35
CA ARG A 17 -14.86 -13.43 -1.56
C ARG A 17 -15.80 -13.04 -0.43
N VAL A 18 -15.33 -13.06 0.82
CA VAL A 18 -16.14 -12.66 1.98
C VAL A 18 -16.43 -11.17 1.94
N CYS A 19 -15.42 -10.33 1.72
CA CYS A 19 -15.59 -8.88 1.64
C CYS A 19 -16.41 -8.49 0.40
N HIS A 20 -16.18 -9.17 -0.72
CA HIS A 20 -16.93 -8.98 -1.95
C HIS A 20 -18.41 -9.43 -1.83
N ALA A 21 -18.79 -10.20 -0.82
CA ALA A 21 -20.18 -10.60 -0.58
C ALA A 21 -20.96 -9.61 0.31
N VAL A 22 -20.30 -8.60 0.88
CA VAL A 22 -20.93 -7.61 1.78
C VAL A 22 -22.02 -6.84 1.02
N PRO A 23 -23.26 -6.70 1.53
CA PRO A 23 -24.30 -5.99 0.80
C PRO A 23 -23.95 -4.51 0.60
N ARG A 24 -24.02 -4.03 -0.66
CA ARG A 24 -23.82 -2.60 -1.00
C ARG A 24 -25.16 -1.91 -0.89
N LEU A 25 -25.26 -0.92 -0.01
CA LEU A 25 -26.47 -0.13 0.18
C LEU A 25 -26.18 1.31 -0.22
N ASP A 26 -27.06 1.91 -1.01
CA ASP A 26 -27.03 3.35 -1.25
C ASP A 26 -27.66 4.13 -0.06
N LEU A 27 -27.64 5.46 -0.15
CA LEU A 27 -28.25 6.33 0.89
C LEU A 27 -29.77 6.15 1.02
N SER A 28 -30.42 5.54 0.03
CA SER A 28 -31.85 5.21 0.06
C SER A 28 -32.12 3.79 0.59
N MET A 29 -31.10 3.11 1.10
CA MET A 29 -31.13 1.72 1.59
C MET A 29 -31.53 0.72 0.50
N GLN A 30 -31.21 1.00 -0.76
CA GLN A 30 -31.38 0.08 -1.87
C GLN A 30 -30.09 -0.70 -2.13
N MET A 31 -30.25 -1.98 -2.46
CA MET A 31 -29.14 -2.85 -2.80
C MET A 31 -28.56 -2.46 -4.16
N ARG A 32 -27.24 -2.30 -4.23
CA ARG A 32 -26.47 -2.00 -5.44
C ARG A 32 -25.54 -3.17 -5.80
N ASP A 33 -25.05 -3.15 -7.04
CA ASP A 33 -24.10 -4.12 -7.55
C ASP A 33 -22.69 -3.89 -6.98
N ASN A 34 -21.88 -4.94 -6.98
CA ASN A 34 -20.53 -4.96 -6.39
C ASN A 34 -19.44 -4.70 -7.45
N ILE A 35 -19.78 -4.00 -8.53
CA ILE A 35 -18.86 -3.75 -9.63
C ILE A 35 -17.89 -2.64 -9.21
N PHE A 36 -16.59 -2.90 -9.33
CA PHE A 36 -15.56 -1.91 -9.01
C PHE A 36 -15.58 -0.74 -10.00
N VAL A 37 -16.21 0.37 -9.60
CA VAL A 37 -16.28 1.61 -10.37
C VAL A 37 -15.94 2.81 -9.47
N PRO A 38 -14.65 3.00 -9.11
CA PRO A 38 -14.24 3.96 -8.07
C PRO A 38 -14.56 5.43 -8.42
N GLU A 39 -14.67 5.75 -9.70
CA GLU A 39 -15.00 7.11 -10.20
C GLU A 39 -16.50 7.42 -10.12
N SER A 40 -17.36 6.41 -9.98
CA SER A 40 -18.81 6.64 -9.92
C SER A 40 -19.24 7.08 -8.53
N TRP A 41 -20.05 8.13 -8.49
CA TRP A 41 -20.59 8.65 -7.24
C TRP A 41 -21.48 7.62 -6.54
N GLU A 42 -22.24 6.84 -7.29
CA GLU A 42 -23.10 5.78 -6.76
C GLU A 42 -22.29 4.71 -6.01
N TYR A 43 -21.12 4.33 -6.53
CA TYR A 43 -20.24 3.38 -5.87
C TYR A 43 -19.63 3.98 -4.60
N GLN A 44 -19.12 5.22 -4.68
CA GLN A 44 -18.57 5.93 -3.51
C GLN A 44 -19.60 6.08 -2.39
N GLN A 45 -20.87 6.33 -2.71
CA GLN A 45 -21.95 6.38 -1.73
C GLN A 45 -22.09 5.06 -0.95
N THR A 46 -21.98 3.91 -1.61
CA THR A 46 -22.10 2.61 -0.92
C THR A 46 -20.96 2.37 0.07
N LEU A 47 -19.75 2.80 -0.27
CA LEU A 47 -18.59 2.73 0.63
C LEU A 47 -18.75 3.69 1.82
N LEU A 48 -19.32 4.89 1.60
CA LEU A 48 -19.62 5.84 2.67
C LEU A 48 -20.65 5.27 3.65
N VAL A 49 -21.68 4.56 3.16
CA VAL A 49 -22.66 3.89 4.03
C VAL A 49 -21.98 2.81 4.89
N LEU A 50 -21.11 1.98 4.31
CA LEU A 50 -20.36 0.98 5.07
C LEU A 50 -19.41 1.62 6.11
N SER A 51 -18.71 2.68 5.73
CA SER A 51 -17.84 3.45 6.63
C SER A 51 -18.63 4.07 7.79
N SER A 52 -19.87 4.51 7.55
CA SER A 52 -20.73 5.11 8.58
C SER A 52 -21.12 4.16 9.71
N LEU A 53 -21.02 2.83 9.50
CA LEU A 53 -21.24 1.84 10.56
C LEU A 53 -20.23 2.01 11.71
N SER A 54 -18.99 2.38 11.39
CA SER A 54 -17.99 2.74 12.39
C SER A 54 -18.40 3.99 13.18
N ALA A 55 -18.92 5.02 12.50
CA ALA A 55 -19.39 6.23 13.16
C ALA A 55 -20.58 5.96 14.10
N ILE A 56 -21.49 5.07 13.72
CA ILE A 56 -22.60 4.61 14.59
C ILE A 56 -22.03 3.88 15.82
N ALA A 57 -21.06 2.99 15.62
CA ALA A 57 -20.42 2.26 16.70
C ALA A 57 -19.61 3.16 17.65
N LEU A 58 -18.98 4.22 17.13
CA LEU A 58 -18.40 5.30 17.92
C LEU A 58 -19.48 5.97 18.78
N VAL A 59 -20.61 6.40 18.19
CA VAL A 59 -21.72 7.01 18.95
C VAL A 59 -22.23 6.08 20.06
N ILE A 60 -22.37 4.78 19.78
CA ILE A 60 -22.74 3.79 20.79
C ILE A 60 -21.69 3.74 21.91
N SER A 61 -20.39 3.73 21.57
CA SER A 61 -19.31 3.76 22.54
C SER A 61 -19.35 5.03 23.42
N LEU A 62 -19.63 6.19 22.82
CA LEU A 62 -19.82 7.45 23.55
C LEU A 62 -20.99 7.38 24.52
N LEU A 63 -22.12 6.82 24.09
CA LEU A 63 -23.31 6.64 24.94
C LEU A 63 -23.05 5.68 26.09
N VAL A 64 -22.29 4.61 25.87
CA VAL A 64 -21.86 3.68 26.92
C VAL A 64 -20.99 4.39 27.95
N VAL A 65 -19.96 5.12 27.51
CA VAL A 65 -19.08 5.89 28.40
C VAL A 65 -19.89 6.94 29.17
N LEU A 66 -20.77 7.68 28.50
CA LEU A 66 -21.63 8.69 29.13
C LEU A 66 -22.56 8.08 30.18
N SER A 67 -23.24 6.98 29.85
CA SER A 67 -24.11 6.27 30.78
C SER A 67 -23.34 5.77 32.00
N PHE A 68 -22.13 5.26 31.81
CA PHE A 68 -21.27 4.81 32.90
C PHE A 68 -20.84 5.98 33.80
N LEU A 69 -20.42 7.10 33.20
CA LEU A 69 -20.06 8.32 33.92
C LEU A 69 -21.24 8.90 34.71
N ILE A 70 -22.45 8.92 34.14
CA ILE A 70 -23.66 9.38 34.82
C ILE A 70 -24.00 8.45 35.99
N HIS A 71 -24.03 7.13 35.77
CA HIS A 71 -24.30 6.17 36.83
C HIS A 71 -23.30 6.31 37.99
N TYR A 72 -22.01 6.43 37.67
CA TYR A 72 -20.97 6.61 38.67
C TYR A 72 -21.07 7.94 39.42
N CYS A 73 -21.36 9.05 38.72
CA CYS A 73 -21.54 10.37 39.33
C CYS A 73 -22.82 10.47 40.19
N CYS A 74 -23.93 9.87 39.74
CA CYS A 74 -25.23 9.95 40.41
C CYS A 74 -25.36 8.97 41.58
N CYS A 75 -24.94 7.72 41.43
CA CYS A 75 -25.05 6.73 42.50
C CYS A 75 -24.06 6.97 43.65
N HIS A 76 -22.91 7.60 43.38
CA HIS A 76 -21.96 7.94 44.44
C HIS A 76 -22.29 9.26 45.17
N ARG A 77 -23.05 10.17 44.55
CA ARG A 77 -23.58 11.38 45.24
C ARG A 77 -24.62 11.05 46.31
N GLY A 78 -25.34 9.93 46.17
CA GLY A 78 -26.26 9.43 47.21
C GLY A 78 -25.53 9.03 48.50
N ASP A 79 -24.42 8.31 48.37
CA ASP A 79 -23.58 7.85 49.49
C ASP A 79 -22.89 8.98 50.28
N ARG A 80 -22.81 10.19 49.72
CA ARG A 80 -22.23 11.37 50.37
C ARG A 80 -23.29 12.39 50.82
N GLY A 81 -24.55 12.18 50.45
CA GLY A 81 -25.69 13.05 50.78
C GLY A 81 -26.57 12.53 51.92
N GLU A 82 -26.54 11.23 52.21
CA GLU A 82 -27.26 10.59 53.34
C GLU A 82 -26.35 10.40 54.58
N GLY A 83 -25.53 11.41 54.91
CA GLY A 83 -24.66 11.39 56.09
C GLY A 83 -24.70 12.68 56.93
N SER A 84 -25.64 13.57 56.63
CA SER A 84 -25.80 14.83 57.35
C SER A 84 -27.29 15.09 57.49
N GLU A 85 -27.78 14.90 58.71
CA GLU A 85 -29.14 15.07 59.26
C GLU A 85 -29.72 13.73 59.75
N GLU A 86 -30.03 13.69 61.06
CA GLU A 86 -30.57 12.57 61.86
C GLU A 86 -29.45 11.61 62.38
N GLU A 87 -29.15 11.45 63.68
CA GLU A 87 -29.98 11.38 64.90
C GLU A 87 -29.16 11.79 66.16
N GLU A 88 -29.71 12.69 66.99
CA GLU A 88 -29.49 12.71 68.45
C GLU A 88 -30.50 11.72 69.10
N GLU A 89 -30.17 11.23 70.30
CA GLU A 89 -30.96 10.42 71.26
C GLU A 89 -30.59 8.92 71.42
N ASP A 90 -29.72 8.68 72.41
CA ASP A 90 -29.83 7.78 73.58
C ASP A 90 -29.99 6.23 73.51
N GLU A 91 -29.15 5.62 74.35
CA GLU A 91 -29.27 4.38 75.15
C GLU A 91 -29.00 2.97 74.55
N ASP A 92 -27.88 2.41 75.03
CA ASP A 92 -27.66 1.08 75.65
C ASP A 92 -28.10 -0.22 74.95
N GLY A 93 -27.11 -1.10 74.71
CA GLY A 93 -27.37 -2.55 74.66
C GLY A 93 -26.49 -3.38 73.74
N SER A 94 -25.40 -3.90 74.30
CA SER A 94 -24.73 -5.19 74.02
C SER A 94 -25.07 -6.00 72.74
N THR A 95 -23.98 -6.45 72.09
CA THR A 95 -23.83 -7.65 71.23
C THR A 95 -24.54 -7.68 69.88
N GLY A 96 -23.75 -7.62 68.81
CA GLY A 96 -24.19 -7.99 67.47
C GLY A 96 -23.07 -7.97 66.45
N HIS A 97 -22.58 -9.14 66.08
CA HIS A 97 -21.67 -9.36 64.95
C HIS A 97 -22.27 -8.77 63.67
N GLY A 98 -21.65 -7.74 63.08
CA GLY A 98 -22.15 -7.05 61.89
C GLY A 98 -21.06 -6.83 60.85
N TYR A 99 -21.18 -7.53 59.72
CA TYR A 99 -20.30 -7.55 58.56
C TYR A 99 -19.79 -6.18 58.07
N SER A 100 -18.54 -5.83 58.39
CA SER A 100 -17.75 -4.85 57.62
C SER A 100 -17.06 -5.56 56.47
N GLY A 101 -17.70 -5.61 55.29
CA GLY A 101 -17.17 -6.39 54.15
C GLY A 101 -17.57 -5.90 52.75
N LYS A 102 -18.22 -4.75 52.62
CA LYS A 102 -18.69 -4.25 51.30
C LYS A 102 -17.81 -3.15 50.67
N LYS A 103 -17.08 -2.35 51.45
CA LYS A 103 -16.27 -1.22 50.91
C LYS A 103 -15.03 -1.66 50.10
N GLY A 104 -14.44 -2.83 50.37
CA GLY A 104 -13.23 -3.30 49.67
C GLY A 104 -13.44 -4.03 48.34
N ARG A 105 -14.66 -4.47 48.03
CA ARG A 105 -14.94 -5.35 46.88
C ARG A 105 -15.05 -4.59 45.55
N GLY A 106 -15.54 -3.33 45.58
CA GLY A 106 -15.68 -2.48 44.39
C GLY A 106 -14.35 -1.98 43.81
N ILE A 107 -13.37 -1.70 44.66
CA ILE A 107 -12.04 -1.17 44.28
C ILE A 107 -11.22 -2.23 43.53
N CYS A 108 -11.35 -3.50 43.95
CA CYS A 108 -10.71 -4.63 43.27
C CYS A 108 -11.31 -4.83 41.87
N CYS A 109 -12.64 -4.78 41.71
CA CYS A 109 -13.29 -4.99 40.42
C CYS A 109 -12.93 -3.92 39.36
N VAL A 110 -12.85 -2.64 39.72
CA VAL A 110 -12.55 -1.55 38.77
C VAL A 110 -11.10 -1.62 38.27
N THR A 111 -10.16 -1.94 39.16
CA THR A 111 -8.74 -2.07 38.80
C THR A 111 -8.48 -3.29 37.90
N TRP A 112 -9.14 -4.42 38.14
CA TRP A 112 -9.05 -5.60 37.26
C TRP A 112 -9.64 -5.35 35.86
N VAL A 113 -10.72 -4.57 35.73
CA VAL A 113 -11.27 -4.19 34.42
C VAL A 113 -10.31 -3.30 33.64
N ALA A 114 -9.67 -2.33 34.30
CA ALA A 114 -8.66 -1.48 33.67
C ALA A 114 -7.45 -2.30 33.20
N VAL A 115 -6.95 -3.23 34.03
CA VAL A 115 -5.86 -4.14 33.66
C VAL A 115 -6.26 -5.03 32.48
N ALA A 116 -7.44 -5.64 32.50
CA ALA A 116 -7.94 -6.46 31.40
C ALA A 116 -8.06 -5.65 30.09
N ALA A 117 -8.57 -4.43 30.16
CA ALA A 117 -8.68 -3.55 28.99
C ALA A 117 -7.31 -3.17 28.42
N VAL A 118 -6.33 -2.85 29.28
CA VAL A 118 -4.95 -2.59 28.83
C VAL A 118 -4.34 -3.85 28.20
N THR A 119 -4.56 -5.04 28.77
CA THR A 119 -4.05 -6.28 28.15
C THR A 119 -4.66 -6.55 26.79
N LEU A 120 -5.95 -6.27 26.60
CA LEU A 120 -6.61 -6.35 25.30
C LEU A 120 -5.99 -5.37 24.31
N CYS A 121 -5.70 -4.14 24.74
CA CYS A 121 -5.04 -3.15 23.91
C CYS A 121 -3.62 -3.59 23.51
N CYS A 122 -2.86 -4.23 24.40
CA CYS A 122 -1.54 -4.78 24.07
C CYS A 122 -1.63 -5.88 23.00
N VAL A 123 -2.63 -6.75 23.08
CA VAL A 123 -2.90 -7.76 22.05
C VAL A 123 -3.26 -7.08 20.73
N ALA A 124 -4.12 -6.07 20.76
CA ALA A 124 -4.50 -5.29 19.59
C ALA A 124 -3.25 -4.67 18.93
N ILE A 125 -2.38 -4.01 19.69
CA ILE A 125 -1.13 -3.41 19.19
C ILE A 125 -0.26 -4.46 18.47
N GLY A 126 -0.12 -5.66 19.04
CA GLY A 126 0.61 -6.76 18.38
C GLY A 126 0.00 -7.17 17.04
N VAL A 127 -1.33 -7.29 16.98
CA VAL A 127 -2.08 -7.56 15.74
C VAL A 127 -1.90 -6.42 14.73
N GLY A 128 -1.92 -5.16 15.19
CA GLY A 128 -1.76 -3.99 14.34
C GLY A 128 -0.36 -3.87 13.75
N PHE A 129 0.70 -4.17 14.51
CA PHE A 129 2.06 -4.24 13.98
C PHE A 129 2.21 -5.31 12.90
N TYR A 130 1.64 -6.50 13.14
CA TYR A 130 1.62 -7.58 12.18
C TYR A 130 0.88 -7.18 10.90
N GLY A 131 -0.36 -6.71 11.03
CA GLY A 131 -1.18 -6.26 9.90
C GLY A 131 -0.56 -5.13 9.11
N ASN A 132 0.08 -4.16 9.77
CA ASN A 132 0.76 -3.06 9.10
C ASN A 132 1.97 -3.51 8.28
N SER A 133 2.71 -4.51 8.78
CA SER A 133 3.86 -5.10 8.07
C SER A 133 3.41 -5.90 6.86
N GLU A 134 2.42 -6.78 7.01
CA GLU A 134 1.89 -7.60 5.92
C GLU A 134 1.26 -6.74 4.80
N ALA A 135 0.51 -5.69 5.18
CA ALA A 135 -0.05 -4.75 4.21
C ALA A 135 1.06 -4.05 3.41
N ASN A 136 2.13 -3.62 4.08
CA ASN A 136 3.28 -2.97 3.46
C ASN A 136 4.06 -3.92 2.54
N ASP A 137 4.28 -5.17 2.96
CA ASP A 137 4.98 -6.16 2.13
C ASP A 137 4.18 -6.48 0.86
N GLY A 138 2.85 -6.62 0.98
CA GLY A 138 1.96 -6.78 -0.17
C GLY A 138 2.00 -5.59 -1.13
N MET A 139 1.98 -4.37 -0.59
CA MET A 139 2.10 -3.14 -1.37
C MET A 139 3.48 -2.97 -2.02
N TYR A 140 4.54 -3.41 -1.35
CA TYR A 140 5.90 -3.39 -1.90
C TYR A 140 6.04 -4.37 -3.07
N GLN A 141 5.45 -5.57 -2.97
CA GLN A 141 5.40 -6.52 -4.07
C GLN A 141 4.60 -5.98 -5.27
N LEU A 142 3.46 -5.34 -5.01
CA LEU A 142 2.65 -4.67 -6.04
C LEU A 142 3.46 -3.60 -6.79
N THR A 143 4.01 -2.64 -6.04
CA THR A 143 4.74 -1.50 -6.62
C THR A 143 6.02 -1.93 -7.33
N SER A 144 6.75 -2.90 -6.79
CA SER A 144 7.94 -3.48 -7.44
C SER A 144 7.60 -4.17 -8.77
N SER A 145 6.48 -4.91 -8.82
CA SER A 145 6.03 -5.57 -10.04
C SER A 145 5.59 -4.55 -11.11
N LEU A 146 4.89 -3.49 -10.69
CA LEU A 146 4.50 -2.39 -11.58
C LEU A 146 5.71 -1.61 -12.13
N LEU A 147 6.75 -1.40 -11.31
CA LEU A 147 8.00 -0.79 -11.77
C LEU A 147 8.73 -1.68 -12.78
N THR A 148 8.81 -2.98 -12.51
CA THR A 148 9.39 -3.96 -13.47
C THR A 148 8.64 -3.94 -14.80
N ALA A 149 7.30 -3.94 -14.75
CA ALA A 149 6.47 -3.80 -15.94
C ALA A 149 6.76 -2.49 -16.67
N ASN A 150 6.85 -1.35 -15.96
CA ASN A 150 7.19 -0.06 -16.55
C ASN A 150 8.58 -0.07 -17.23
N TYR A 151 9.58 -0.71 -16.62
CA TYR A 151 10.90 -0.87 -17.23
C TYR A 151 10.87 -1.72 -18.49
N THR A 152 10.07 -2.79 -18.51
CA THR A 152 9.92 -3.63 -19.72
C THR A 152 9.27 -2.85 -20.86
N LEU A 153 8.24 -2.06 -20.57
CA LEU A 153 7.58 -1.18 -21.54
C LEU A 153 8.54 -0.13 -22.09
N ALA A 154 9.25 0.59 -21.21
CA ALA A 154 10.24 1.58 -21.62
C ALA A 154 11.40 0.96 -22.44
N SER A 155 11.83 -0.26 -22.09
CA SER A 155 12.86 -0.97 -22.84
C SER A 155 12.40 -1.33 -24.25
N ILE A 156 11.13 -1.70 -24.44
CA ILE A 156 10.54 -1.98 -25.75
C ILE A 156 10.54 -0.73 -26.62
N ASP A 157 10.08 0.41 -26.09
CA ASP A 157 10.07 1.69 -26.82
C ASP A 157 11.48 2.13 -27.23
N LEU A 158 12.46 2.01 -26.33
CA LEU A 158 13.86 2.34 -26.61
C LEU A 158 14.46 1.42 -27.68
N LEU A 159 14.22 0.11 -27.60
CA LEU A 159 14.72 -0.85 -28.59
C LEU A 159 14.12 -0.58 -29.98
N ILE A 160 12.82 -0.28 -30.06
CA ILE A 160 12.17 0.08 -31.32
C ILE A 160 12.76 1.38 -31.89
N SER A 161 12.88 2.42 -31.06
CA SER A 161 13.43 3.72 -31.46
C SER A 161 14.89 3.64 -31.94
N ASP A 162 15.75 2.93 -31.20
CA ASP A 162 17.16 2.73 -31.56
C ASP A 162 17.29 1.95 -32.87
N THR A 163 16.49 0.90 -33.04
CA THR A 163 16.47 0.09 -34.27
C THR A 163 15.99 0.91 -35.48
N ILE A 164 14.94 1.72 -35.31
CA ILE A 164 14.43 2.60 -36.38
C ILE A 164 15.48 3.64 -36.76
N SER A 165 16.06 4.33 -35.78
CA SER A 165 17.03 5.39 -36.01
C SER A 165 18.32 4.86 -36.67
N GLY A 166 18.82 3.70 -36.23
CA GLY A 166 19.97 3.02 -36.83
C GLY A 166 19.73 2.66 -38.31
N LEU A 167 18.59 2.04 -38.62
CA LEU A 167 18.24 1.70 -40.00
C LEU A 167 18.03 2.94 -40.88
N GLN A 168 17.43 4.01 -40.35
CA GLN A 168 17.30 5.28 -41.06
C GLN A 168 18.66 5.94 -41.33
N LEU A 169 19.60 5.87 -40.37
CA LEU A 169 20.98 6.32 -40.57
C LEU A 169 21.66 5.52 -41.69
N SER A 170 21.47 4.20 -41.71
CA SER A 170 21.98 3.31 -42.75
C SER A 170 21.44 3.67 -44.14
N VAL A 171 20.13 3.91 -44.24
CA VAL A 171 19.42 4.29 -45.48
C VAL A 171 19.85 5.65 -45.99
N SER A 172 19.95 6.66 -45.12
CA SER A 172 20.24 8.03 -45.52
C SER A 172 21.72 8.25 -45.88
N GLY A 173 22.66 7.59 -45.18
CA GLY A 173 24.10 7.78 -45.40
C GLY A 173 24.76 6.63 -46.18
N PRO A 174 25.21 5.55 -45.49
CA PRO A 174 26.06 4.52 -46.09
C PRO A 174 25.46 3.84 -47.33
N LEU A 175 24.17 3.51 -47.34
CA LEU A 175 23.52 2.88 -48.49
C LEU A 175 23.44 3.84 -49.69
N THR A 176 23.07 5.10 -49.48
CA THR A 176 23.06 6.14 -50.53
C THR A 176 24.45 6.31 -51.14
N SER A 177 25.50 6.37 -50.30
CA SER A 177 26.88 6.47 -50.76
C SER A 177 27.31 5.27 -51.62
N MET A 178 26.92 4.05 -51.24
CA MET A 178 27.19 2.86 -52.04
C MET A 178 26.42 2.85 -53.37
N GLU A 179 25.20 3.38 -53.42
CA GLU A 179 24.44 3.51 -54.69
C GLU A 179 25.15 4.43 -55.69
N GLU A 180 25.72 5.55 -55.21
CA GLU A 180 26.51 6.47 -56.04
C GLU A 180 27.78 5.79 -56.58
N LEU A 181 28.50 5.07 -55.70
CA LEU A 181 29.74 4.37 -56.05
C LEU A 181 29.50 3.21 -57.04
N PHE A 182 28.37 2.51 -56.93
CA PHE A 182 28.03 1.38 -57.81
C PHE A 182 27.24 1.78 -59.06
N SER A 183 27.10 3.06 -59.36
CA SER A 183 26.39 3.57 -60.55
C SER A 183 26.85 2.92 -61.88
N GLY A 184 28.13 2.56 -61.98
CA GLY A 184 28.71 1.86 -63.14
C GLY A 184 28.49 0.34 -63.19
N SER A 185 28.01 -0.30 -62.11
CA SER A 185 27.82 -1.76 -62.02
C SER A 185 26.39 -2.11 -61.59
N LYS A 186 25.57 -2.47 -62.58
CA LYS A 186 24.17 -2.89 -62.39
C LYS A 186 23.98 -3.95 -61.28
N PRO A 187 24.75 -5.05 -61.20
CA PRO A 187 24.49 -6.09 -60.19
C PRO A 187 24.70 -5.60 -58.75
N PHE A 188 25.72 -4.77 -58.49
CA PHE A 188 25.99 -4.24 -57.14
C PHE A 188 24.97 -3.18 -56.75
N LEU A 189 24.61 -2.30 -57.67
CA LEU A 189 23.60 -1.26 -57.46
C LEU A 189 22.21 -1.86 -57.15
N VAL A 190 21.82 -2.94 -57.82
CA VAL A 190 20.57 -3.65 -57.49
C VAL A 190 20.62 -4.25 -56.08
N SER A 191 21.74 -4.85 -55.69
CA SER A 191 21.89 -5.42 -54.34
C SER A 191 21.81 -4.33 -53.26
N THR A 192 22.47 -3.19 -53.45
CA THR A 192 22.40 -2.05 -52.51
C THR A 192 20.98 -1.47 -52.38
N ARG A 193 20.28 -1.30 -53.51
CA ARG A 193 18.87 -0.84 -53.49
C ARG A 193 17.94 -1.83 -52.81
N ASN A 194 18.18 -3.13 -52.95
CA ASN A 194 17.45 -4.14 -52.22
C ASN A 194 17.68 -4.02 -50.71
N CYS A 195 18.92 -3.81 -50.26
CA CYS A 195 19.21 -3.53 -48.84
C CYS A 195 18.42 -2.30 -48.35
N ARG A 196 18.44 -1.20 -49.10
CA ARG A 196 17.71 0.02 -48.76
C ARG A 196 16.22 -0.22 -48.58
N ARG A 197 15.57 -0.83 -49.57
CA ARG A 197 14.13 -1.13 -49.54
C ARG A 197 13.76 -2.05 -48.38
N LEU A 198 14.61 -3.05 -48.09
CA LEU A 198 14.39 -3.94 -46.96
C LEU A 198 14.53 -3.21 -45.62
N SER A 199 15.51 -2.32 -45.47
CA SER A 199 15.66 -1.49 -44.26
C SER A 199 14.46 -0.57 -44.05
N GLU A 200 13.99 0.10 -45.10
CA GLU A 200 12.79 0.94 -45.06
C GLU A 200 11.54 0.12 -44.69
N ASN A 201 11.41 -1.11 -45.19
CA ASN A 201 10.33 -2.01 -44.80
C ASN A 201 10.39 -2.37 -43.31
N VAL A 202 11.56 -2.69 -42.76
CA VAL A 202 11.72 -2.99 -41.33
C VAL A 202 11.33 -1.78 -40.48
N VAL A 203 11.75 -0.58 -40.87
CA VAL A 203 11.38 0.67 -40.19
C VAL A 203 9.85 0.83 -40.13
N ASN A 204 9.15 0.64 -41.25
CA ASN A 204 7.69 0.75 -41.30
C ASN A 204 6.98 -0.32 -40.44
N LEU A 205 7.52 -1.55 -40.43
CA LEU A 205 6.96 -2.63 -39.61
C LEU A 205 7.12 -2.33 -38.12
N LEU A 206 8.29 -1.86 -37.68
CA LEU A 206 8.56 -1.52 -36.29
C LEU A 206 7.78 -0.29 -35.83
N SER A 207 7.59 0.72 -36.69
CA SER A 207 6.77 1.89 -36.35
C SER A 207 5.30 1.49 -36.13
N SER A 208 4.80 0.51 -36.89
CA SER A 208 3.46 -0.02 -36.71
C SER A 208 3.31 -0.75 -35.37
N ILE A 209 4.33 -1.51 -34.94
CA ILE A 209 4.36 -2.13 -33.61
C ILE A 209 4.33 -1.06 -32.53
N SER A 210 5.16 -0.02 -32.65
CA SER A 210 5.15 1.13 -31.72
C SER A 210 3.77 1.77 -31.66
N SER A 211 3.11 2.06 -32.78
CA SER A 211 1.77 2.68 -32.76
C SER A 211 0.68 1.81 -32.12
N ALA A 212 0.77 0.49 -32.24
CA ALA A 212 -0.16 -0.44 -31.59
C ALA A 212 0.09 -0.58 -30.08
N TRP A 213 1.32 -0.28 -29.65
CA TRP A 213 1.78 -0.35 -28.27
C TRP A 213 1.59 0.98 -27.53
N SER A 214 1.83 2.10 -28.21
CA SER A 214 1.74 3.48 -27.73
C SER A 214 0.94 4.33 -28.71
N SER A 215 -0.38 4.41 -28.54
CA SER A 215 -1.15 5.54 -29.07
C SER A 215 -1.04 6.75 -28.14
N VAL A 216 0.19 7.19 -27.91
CA VAL A 216 0.47 8.50 -27.32
C VAL A 216 0.96 9.38 -28.47
N ASP A 217 0.15 10.39 -28.80
CA ASP A 217 0.57 11.51 -29.65
C ASP A 217 1.89 12.08 -29.13
N PRO A 218 2.94 12.23 -29.96
CA PRO A 218 4.11 13.05 -29.63
C PRO A 218 3.72 14.53 -29.74
N GLY A 219 2.86 14.97 -28.83
CA GLY A 219 2.38 16.33 -28.72
C GLY A 219 3.23 17.17 -27.78
N LEU A 220 4.57 17.22 -27.96
CA LEU A 220 5.36 18.40 -27.61
C LEU A 220 6.78 18.32 -28.18
N GLY A 221 7.11 19.33 -28.99
CA GLY A 221 8.43 19.96 -28.96
C GLY A 221 9.62 19.13 -29.44
N ASN A 222 9.86 19.24 -30.74
CA ASN A 222 11.16 19.23 -31.40
C ASN A 222 12.34 19.71 -30.51
N ASP A 223 12.98 18.82 -29.75
CA ASP A 223 14.28 19.07 -29.12
C ASP A 223 15.28 17.97 -29.50
N SER A 224 15.94 18.21 -30.63
CA SER A 224 17.20 17.60 -30.98
C SER A 224 18.27 17.96 -29.93
N ARG A 225 18.57 17.04 -29.00
CA ARG A 225 19.89 16.78 -28.37
C ARG A 225 19.73 16.15 -26.98
N ILE A 226 19.68 14.83 -26.89
CA ILE A 226 20.28 14.09 -25.75
C ILE A 226 20.88 12.79 -26.31
N SER A 227 22.06 12.92 -26.92
CA SER A 227 22.98 11.79 -27.02
C SER A 227 23.66 11.65 -25.65
N GLY A 228 23.26 10.66 -24.84
CA GLY A 228 23.93 10.41 -23.57
C GLY A 228 23.05 9.81 -22.47
N ALA A 229 22.34 8.72 -22.73
CA ALA A 229 21.86 7.84 -21.67
C ALA A 229 22.19 6.39 -22.05
N SER A 230 23.43 6.00 -21.76
CA SER A 230 23.79 4.58 -21.70
C SER A 230 23.24 4.04 -20.38
N ILE A 231 22.13 3.30 -20.44
CA ILE A 231 21.75 2.43 -19.33
C ILE A 231 22.43 1.08 -19.61
N ILE A 232 23.43 0.77 -18.80
CA ILE A 232 24.12 -0.52 -18.80
C ILE A 232 23.09 -1.61 -18.47
N PRO A 233 23.09 -2.77 -19.17
CA PRO A 233 22.23 -3.89 -18.81
C PRO A 233 22.71 -4.45 -17.46
N LEU A 234 21.94 -4.19 -16.40
CA LEU A 234 22.18 -4.83 -15.10
C LEU A 234 21.41 -6.15 -15.05
N THR A 235 22.18 -7.22 -14.89
CA THR A 235 21.74 -8.56 -14.48
C THR A 235 20.82 -8.52 -13.25
N PRO A 236 19.92 -9.49 -13.05
CA PRO A 236 19.00 -9.50 -11.92
C PRO A 236 19.79 -9.55 -10.60
N VAL A 237 19.63 -8.52 -9.77
CA VAL A 237 20.20 -8.45 -8.42
C VAL A 237 19.28 -9.23 -7.46
N PRO A 238 19.82 -10.01 -6.50
CA PRO A 238 19.03 -10.75 -5.51
C PRO A 238 18.22 -9.83 -4.57
N PRO A 239 17.20 -10.36 -3.86
CA PRO A 239 16.13 -9.60 -3.21
C PRO A 239 16.56 -8.95 -1.87
N SER A 240 17.66 -8.21 -1.82
CA SER A 240 18.13 -7.60 -0.57
C SER A 240 18.74 -6.20 -0.70
N VAL A 241 18.60 -5.55 -1.86
CA VAL A 241 18.97 -4.14 -2.01
C VAL A 241 17.88 -3.44 -2.82
N ALA A 242 17.17 -2.51 -2.17
CA ALA A 242 16.22 -1.63 -2.82
C ALA A 242 16.93 -0.83 -3.93
N PRO A 243 16.41 -0.79 -5.17
CA PRO A 243 16.86 0.22 -6.11
C PRO A 243 16.35 1.58 -5.64
N THR A 244 17.22 2.35 -4.99
CA THR A 244 16.97 3.76 -4.68
C THR A 244 17.02 4.55 -5.99
N VAL A 245 15.89 4.61 -6.70
CA VAL A 245 15.73 5.51 -7.84
C VAL A 245 15.30 6.87 -7.28
N VAL A 246 16.26 7.78 -7.17
CA VAL A 246 15.98 9.21 -6.99
C VAL A 246 15.33 9.70 -8.29
N PRO A 247 14.14 10.33 -8.25
CA PRO A 247 13.53 10.89 -9.44
C PRO A 247 14.30 12.16 -9.81
N THR A 248 15.16 12.07 -10.83
CA THR A 248 15.55 13.26 -11.59
C THR A 248 14.33 13.76 -12.34
N SER A 249 13.71 14.78 -11.76
CA SER A 249 12.70 15.72 -12.28
C SER A 249 12.56 15.81 -13.80
N SER A 250 11.32 15.69 -14.31
CA SER A 250 10.60 16.78 -15.04
C SER A 250 9.44 16.32 -15.94
N LEU A 251 9.13 15.02 -16.04
CA LEU A 251 7.94 14.56 -16.75
C LEU A 251 7.05 13.77 -15.78
N LEU A 252 5.88 14.33 -15.46
CA LEU A 252 4.81 13.58 -14.81
C LEU A 252 4.53 12.35 -15.69
N PRO A 253 4.66 11.11 -15.16
CA PRO A 253 4.36 9.93 -15.95
C PRO A 253 2.90 9.98 -16.37
N ASN A 254 2.61 9.51 -17.60
CA ASN A 254 1.26 9.51 -18.15
C ASN A 254 0.29 8.86 -17.13
N PRO A 255 -0.88 9.49 -16.88
CA PRO A 255 -1.90 8.92 -16.00
C PRO A 255 -2.19 7.48 -16.40
N PHE A 256 -2.31 6.58 -15.42
CA PHE A 256 -2.58 5.15 -15.61
C PHE A 256 -1.47 4.30 -16.27
N SER A 257 -0.24 4.83 -16.42
CA SER A 257 0.93 3.98 -16.69
C SER A 257 1.33 3.15 -15.46
N PRO A 258 1.95 1.96 -15.61
CA PRO A 258 2.43 1.18 -14.45
C PRO A 258 3.39 1.96 -13.56
N GLY A 259 4.28 2.78 -14.16
CA GLY A 259 5.18 3.64 -13.40
C GLY A 259 4.48 4.76 -12.62
N TRP A 260 3.45 5.39 -13.20
CA TRP A 260 2.60 6.34 -12.48
C TRP A 260 1.89 5.67 -11.30
N ALA A 261 1.25 4.52 -11.54
CA ALA A 261 0.52 3.78 -10.52
C ALA A 261 1.45 3.36 -9.37
N ALA A 262 2.64 2.84 -9.67
CA ALA A 262 3.62 2.47 -8.66
C ALA A 262 4.02 3.66 -7.78
N ASN A 263 4.32 4.81 -8.37
CA ASN A 263 4.72 6.00 -7.63
C ASN A 263 3.60 6.53 -6.74
N THR A 264 2.37 6.62 -7.26
CA THR A 264 1.21 7.07 -6.48
C THR A 264 0.92 6.12 -5.33
N LEU A 265 0.89 4.81 -5.60
CA LEU A 265 0.63 3.81 -4.57
C LEU A 265 1.71 3.80 -3.48
N MET A 266 2.98 3.96 -3.85
CA MET A 266 4.09 4.01 -2.89
C MET A 266 3.99 5.24 -1.97
N VAL A 267 3.68 6.42 -2.51
CA VAL A 267 3.47 7.63 -1.69
C VAL A 267 2.29 7.47 -0.75
N ASN A 268 1.16 6.95 -1.25
CA ASN A 268 -0.02 6.70 -0.42
C ASN A 268 0.27 5.67 0.68
N GLU A 269 1.07 4.65 0.37
CA GLU A 269 1.48 3.61 1.30
C GLU A 269 2.40 4.15 2.40
N ASP A 270 3.37 5.02 2.08
CA ASP A 270 4.22 5.67 3.07
C ASP A 270 3.39 6.44 4.11
N TYR A 271 2.36 7.15 3.67
CA TYR A 271 1.44 7.86 4.56
C TYR A 271 0.58 6.90 5.39
N ARG A 272 0.04 5.83 4.79
CA ARG A 272 -0.77 4.82 5.49
C ARG A 272 0.08 4.15 6.57
N TRP A 273 1.23 3.63 6.19
CA TRP A 273 2.15 2.92 7.08
C TRP A 273 2.58 3.80 8.25
N LEU A 274 3.02 5.05 7.98
CA LEU A 274 3.43 5.98 9.02
C LEU A 274 2.27 6.34 9.95
N SER A 275 1.06 6.55 9.41
CA SER A 275 -0.13 6.87 10.20
C SER A 275 -0.45 5.75 11.20
N TYR A 276 -0.34 4.49 10.78
CA TYR A 276 -0.54 3.35 11.68
C TYR A 276 0.57 3.18 12.69
N VAL A 277 1.83 3.41 12.32
CA VAL A 277 2.94 3.42 13.28
C VAL A 277 2.71 4.48 14.37
N LEU A 278 2.26 5.68 13.98
CA LEU A 278 1.94 6.75 14.93
C LEU A 278 0.75 6.40 15.82
N LEU A 279 -0.30 5.78 15.27
CA LEU A 279 -1.47 5.32 16.03
C LEU A 279 -1.10 4.21 17.03
N LEU A 280 -0.32 3.21 16.59
CA LEU A 280 0.18 2.13 17.46
C LEU A 280 1.07 2.67 18.58
N LEU A 281 1.92 3.66 18.27
CA LEU A 281 2.77 4.31 19.25
C LEU A 281 1.94 5.11 20.28
N LEU A 282 0.91 5.84 19.81
CA LEU A 282 -0.03 6.53 20.69
C LEU A 282 -0.69 5.53 21.65
N ASP A 283 -1.22 4.43 21.13
CA ASP A 283 -1.92 3.42 21.92
C ASP A 283 -1.00 2.79 22.97
N LEU A 284 0.24 2.47 22.58
CA LEU A 284 1.28 1.94 23.48
C LEU A 284 1.62 2.91 24.61
N ILE A 285 1.85 4.18 24.28
CA ILE A 285 2.18 5.23 25.25
C ILE A 285 1.04 5.40 26.24
N VAL A 286 -0.20 5.52 25.74
CA VAL A 286 -1.39 5.68 26.59
C VAL A 286 -1.54 4.48 27.54
N CYS A 287 -1.42 3.26 27.03
CA CYS A 287 -1.50 2.05 27.85
C CYS A 287 -0.42 1.98 28.93
N LEU A 288 0.84 2.27 28.58
CA LEU A 288 1.98 2.23 29.51
C LEU A 288 1.78 3.25 30.65
N PHE A 289 1.45 4.50 30.31
CA PHE A 289 1.29 5.54 31.31
C PHE A 289 0.00 5.39 32.14
N ILE A 290 -1.04 4.74 31.62
CA ILE A 290 -2.19 4.31 32.44
C ILE A 290 -1.73 3.30 33.50
N LEU A 291 -0.99 2.25 33.11
CA LEU A 291 -0.47 1.27 34.08
C LEU A 291 0.45 1.93 35.11
N LEU A 292 1.33 2.83 34.66
CA LEU A 292 2.23 3.57 35.56
C LEU A 292 1.44 4.47 36.51
N GLY A 293 0.44 5.19 36.02
CA GLY A 293 -0.42 6.04 36.83
C GLY A 293 -1.22 5.26 37.86
N LEU A 294 -1.70 4.06 37.50
CA LEU A 294 -2.37 3.14 38.44
C LEU A 294 -1.39 2.61 39.49
N ALA A 295 -0.17 2.24 39.09
CA ALA A 295 0.85 1.70 39.98
C ALA A 295 1.43 2.74 40.96
N LYS A 296 1.60 3.98 40.49
CA LYS A 296 2.15 5.11 41.27
C LYS A 296 1.08 5.97 41.93
N GLN A 297 -0.20 5.66 41.72
CA GLN A 297 -1.34 6.44 42.22
C GLN A 297 -1.27 7.93 41.79
N ALA A 298 -0.68 8.20 40.62
CA ALA A 298 -0.40 9.55 40.13
C ALA A 298 -1.61 10.15 39.41
N ARG A 299 -2.42 10.93 40.15
CA ARG A 299 -3.67 11.52 39.66
C ARG A 299 -3.51 12.35 38.37
N TRP A 300 -2.56 13.29 38.36
CA TRP A 300 -2.33 14.17 37.20
C TRP A 300 -1.92 13.40 35.94
N LEU A 301 -1.11 12.36 36.09
CA LEU A 301 -0.70 11.50 34.98
C LEU A 301 -1.91 10.80 34.35
N LEU A 302 -2.81 10.27 35.17
CA LEU A 302 -3.99 9.57 34.65
C LEU A 302 -4.99 10.52 33.99
N ILE A 303 -5.18 11.74 34.55
CA ILE A 303 -6.00 12.79 33.92
C ILE A 303 -5.50 13.08 32.51
N LEU A 304 -4.20 13.31 32.35
CA LEU A 304 -3.58 13.52 31.05
C LEU A 304 -3.81 12.32 30.11
N MET A 305 -3.59 11.09 30.59
CA MET A 305 -3.77 9.89 29.78
C MET A 305 -5.22 9.63 29.36
N THR A 306 -6.21 10.13 30.09
CA THR A 306 -7.62 10.01 29.66
C THR A 306 -7.96 10.93 28.50
N VAL A 307 -7.38 12.13 28.47
CA VAL A 307 -7.53 13.02 27.30
C VAL A 307 -6.93 12.32 26.06
N LEU A 308 -5.78 11.67 26.22
CA LEU A 308 -5.17 10.90 25.13
C LEU A 308 -5.95 9.61 24.79
N ALA A 309 -6.56 8.94 25.78
CA ALA A 309 -7.43 7.78 25.55
C ALA A 309 -8.70 8.15 24.77
N TRP A 310 -9.26 9.33 25.02
CA TRP A 310 -10.34 9.88 24.19
C TRP A 310 -9.88 10.08 22.74
N LEU A 311 -8.73 10.71 22.54
CA LEU A 311 -8.16 10.89 21.19
C LEU A 311 -7.94 9.54 20.50
N ALA A 312 -7.33 8.58 21.19
CA ALA A 312 -7.08 7.23 20.66
C ALA A 312 -8.38 6.49 20.30
N LEU A 313 -9.44 6.64 21.11
CA LEU A 313 -10.77 6.09 20.79
C LEU A 313 -11.34 6.66 19.48
N PHE A 314 -11.29 7.98 19.29
CA PHE A 314 -11.77 8.62 18.06
C PHE A 314 -10.95 8.19 16.84
N LEU A 315 -9.62 8.12 16.96
CA LEU A 315 -8.74 7.68 15.88
C LEU A 315 -8.92 6.19 15.56
N SER A 316 -9.20 5.35 16.55
CA SER A 316 -9.44 3.91 16.35
C SER A 316 -10.75 3.65 15.61
N TRP A 317 -11.85 4.30 15.98
CA TRP A 317 -13.09 4.21 15.21
C TRP A 317 -12.93 4.86 13.82
N GLY A 318 -12.29 6.03 13.73
CA GLY A 318 -12.04 6.70 12.46
C GLY A 318 -11.26 5.83 11.47
N SER A 319 -10.17 5.21 11.93
CA SER A 319 -9.37 4.28 11.11
C SER A 319 -10.19 3.07 10.68
N LEU A 320 -10.96 2.43 11.57
CA LEU A 320 -11.84 1.32 11.19
C LEU A 320 -12.84 1.70 10.08
N GLY A 321 -13.37 2.92 10.13
CA GLY A 321 -14.28 3.43 9.10
C GLY A 321 -13.61 3.57 7.74
N LEU A 322 -12.35 4.06 7.70
CA LEU A 322 -11.57 4.12 6.46
C LEU A 322 -11.22 2.72 5.97
N GLU A 323 -10.72 1.84 6.85
CA GLU A 323 -10.31 0.49 6.45
C GLU A 323 -11.45 -0.36 5.94
N THR A 324 -12.65 -0.20 6.51
CA THR A 324 -13.84 -0.90 6.01
C THR A 324 -14.11 -0.53 4.54
N ALA A 325 -13.99 0.76 4.20
CA ALA A 325 -14.17 1.21 2.83
C ALA A 325 -13.05 0.73 1.90
N THR A 326 -11.78 0.77 2.34
CA THR A 326 -10.64 0.32 1.54
C THR A 326 -10.68 -1.19 1.29
N VAL A 327 -10.95 -2.01 2.32
CA VAL A 327 -11.04 -3.48 2.22
C VAL A 327 -12.16 -3.90 1.28
N VAL A 328 -13.34 -3.28 1.37
CA VAL A 328 -14.46 -3.60 0.47
C VAL A 328 -14.14 -3.18 -0.95
N ALA A 329 -13.62 -1.96 -1.15
CA ALA A 329 -13.26 -1.50 -2.47
C ALA A 329 -12.16 -2.36 -3.12
N LEU A 330 -11.17 -2.75 -2.33
CA LEU A 330 -10.11 -3.65 -2.74
C LEU A 330 -10.66 -5.03 -3.11
N SER A 331 -11.61 -5.55 -2.34
CA SER A 331 -12.26 -6.82 -2.64
C SER A 331 -13.03 -6.81 -3.97
N ASP A 332 -13.63 -5.68 -4.33
CA ASP A 332 -14.33 -5.51 -5.60
C ASP A 332 -13.36 -5.50 -6.78
N PHE A 333 -12.24 -4.79 -6.65
CA PHE A 333 -11.15 -4.84 -7.63
C PHE A 333 -10.58 -6.26 -7.77
N CYS A 334 -10.29 -6.92 -6.65
CA CYS A 334 -9.67 -8.25 -6.63
C CYS A 334 -10.61 -9.36 -7.11
N SER A 335 -11.92 -9.11 -7.15
CA SER A 335 -12.92 -10.06 -7.69
C SER A 335 -12.84 -10.14 -9.21
N ASP A 336 -12.70 -9.00 -9.90
CA ASP A 336 -12.56 -8.92 -11.36
C ASP A 336 -11.59 -7.79 -11.79
N PRO A 337 -10.27 -7.98 -11.65
CA PRO A 337 -9.29 -6.93 -11.90
C PRO A 337 -9.12 -6.60 -13.39
N ASN A 338 -9.34 -7.57 -14.28
CA ASN A 338 -9.18 -7.40 -15.73
C ASN A 338 -10.12 -6.34 -16.29
N THR A 339 -11.38 -6.34 -15.85
CA THR A 339 -12.41 -5.42 -16.34
C THR A 339 -12.02 -3.96 -16.06
N PHE A 340 -11.52 -3.66 -14.86
CA PHE A 340 -11.04 -2.33 -14.52
C PHE A 340 -9.82 -1.93 -15.36
N ILE A 341 -8.81 -2.79 -15.43
CA ILE A 341 -7.56 -2.50 -16.15
C ILE A 341 -7.83 -2.26 -17.64
N LEU A 342 -8.64 -3.10 -18.28
CA LEU A 342 -9.01 -2.95 -19.69
C LEU A 342 -9.72 -1.63 -19.95
N ASN A 343 -10.72 -1.27 -19.14
CA ASN A 343 -11.50 -0.06 -19.31
C ASN A 343 -10.65 1.21 -19.08
N SER A 344 -9.87 1.25 -17.99
CA SER A 344 -9.01 2.38 -17.67
C SER A 344 -7.88 2.58 -18.68
N THR A 345 -7.20 1.50 -19.09
CA THR A 345 -6.11 1.60 -20.07
C THR A 345 -6.61 1.96 -21.46
N GLN A 346 -7.72 1.38 -21.92
CA GLN A 346 -8.31 1.73 -23.21
C GLN A 346 -8.68 3.22 -23.28
N PHE A 347 -9.25 3.77 -22.19
CA PHE A 347 -9.61 5.17 -22.12
C PHE A 347 -8.38 6.11 -22.10
N SER A 348 -7.31 5.74 -21.41
CA SER A 348 -6.16 6.63 -21.18
C SER A 348 -5.03 6.49 -22.20
N THR A 349 -4.75 5.29 -22.69
CA THR A 349 -3.62 5.03 -23.61
C THR A 349 -4.03 4.70 -25.03
N GLY A 350 -5.32 4.43 -25.29
CA GLY A 350 -5.85 4.05 -26.60
C GLY A 350 -5.38 2.68 -27.12
N THR A 351 -4.68 1.91 -26.28
CA THR A 351 -4.17 0.59 -26.63
C THR A 351 -5.32 -0.35 -27.01
N SER A 352 -5.17 -1.10 -28.11
CA SER A 352 -6.23 -2.01 -28.56
C SER A 352 -6.51 -3.11 -27.52
N SER A 353 -7.79 -3.43 -27.35
CA SER A 353 -8.25 -4.45 -26.39
C SER A 353 -7.60 -5.82 -26.61
N ASP A 354 -7.33 -6.20 -27.86
CA ASP A 354 -6.68 -7.47 -28.23
C ASP A 354 -5.24 -7.58 -27.72
N VAL A 355 -4.49 -6.47 -27.73
CA VAL A 355 -3.11 -6.43 -27.20
C VAL A 355 -3.13 -6.56 -25.68
N MET A 356 -4.08 -5.90 -25.01
CA MET A 356 -4.20 -5.98 -23.56
C MET A 356 -4.63 -7.38 -23.11
N ASP A 357 -5.60 -8.00 -23.77
CA ASP A 357 -6.01 -9.39 -23.47
C ASP A 357 -4.85 -10.39 -23.68
N TYR A 358 -4.00 -10.17 -24.69
CA TYR A 358 -2.78 -10.97 -24.89
C TYR A 358 -1.85 -10.94 -23.67
N TYR A 359 -1.64 -9.79 -23.03
CA TYR A 359 -0.79 -9.65 -21.84
C TYR A 359 -1.48 -10.07 -20.53
N LEU A 360 -2.77 -9.79 -20.36
CA LEU A 360 -3.50 -10.12 -19.13
C LEU A 360 -3.84 -11.62 -19.04
N THR A 361 -4.22 -12.24 -20.15
CA THR A 361 -4.64 -13.66 -20.17
C THR A 361 -3.47 -14.61 -20.45
N CYS A 362 -2.55 -14.24 -21.36
CA CYS A 362 -1.34 -15.00 -21.72
C CYS A 362 -1.54 -16.53 -21.84
N SER A 363 -2.54 -16.95 -22.64
CA SER A 363 -2.83 -18.37 -22.86
C SER A 363 -1.87 -19.02 -23.87
N ARG A 364 -1.61 -20.33 -23.69
CA ARG A 364 -0.77 -21.13 -24.63
C ARG A 364 -1.33 -21.19 -26.06
N ARG A 365 -2.63 -20.94 -26.24
CA ARG A 365 -3.30 -20.98 -27.55
C ARG A 365 -3.33 -19.61 -28.25
N MET A 366 -2.93 -18.54 -27.56
CA MET A 366 -2.90 -17.20 -28.12
C MET A 366 -1.60 -17.00 -28.93
N SER A 367 -1.71 -16.47 -30.14
CA SER A 367 -0.56 -16.00 -30.91
C SER A 367 -0.31 -14.53 -30.60
N SER A 368 0.97 -14.12 -30.56
CA SER A 368 1.32 -12.70 -30.41
C SER A 368 0.70 -11.87 -31.54
N PRO A 369 0.04 -10.73 -31.24
CA PRO A 369 -0.48 -9.82 -32.26
C PRO A 369 0.66 -9.25 -33.14
N PHE A 370 1.89 -9.27 -32.62
CA PHE A 370 3.09 -8.79 -33.32
C PHE A 370 3.80 -9.87 -34.13
N GLN A 371 3.36 -11.13 -34.06
CA GLN A 371 4.07 -12.28 -34.65
C GLN A 371 4.35 -12.10 -36.15
N GLN A 372 3.36 -11.63 -36.90
CA GLN A 372 3.50 -11.43 -38.35
C GLN A 372 4.54 -10.35 -38.67
N MET A 373 4.47 -9.21 -37.97
CA MET A 373 5.37 -8.08 -38.16
C MET A 373 6.81 -8.47 -37.79
N LEU A 374 7.00 -9.14 -36.65
CA LEU A 374 8.31 -9.61 -36.22
C LEU A 374 8.91 -10.64 -37.20
N THR A 375 8.10 -11.57 -37.69
CA THR A 375 8.57 -12.58 -38.65
C THR A 375 8.97 -11.95 -39.99
N GLN A 376 8.25 -10.91 -40.43
CA GLN A 376 8.59 -10.17 -41.64
C GLN A 376 9.86 -9.32 -41.45
N SER A 377 10.01 -8.64 -40.32
CA SER A 377 11.21 -7.88 -39.98
C SER A 377 12.45 -8.78 -39.92
N GLN A 378 12.37 -9.94 -39.25
CA GLN A 378 13.48 -10.89 -39.16
C GLN A 378 13.91 -11.40 -40.55
N ARG A 379 12.94 -11.72 -41.42
CA ARG A 379 13.22 -12.15 -42.80
C ARG A 379 13.90 -11.04 -43.61
N ALA A 380 13.45 -9.79 -43.46
CA ALA A 380 14.06 -8.66 -44.12
C ALA A 380 15.50 -8.42 -43.65
N LEU A 381 15.75 -8.44 -42.33
CA LEU A 381 17.09 -8.32 -41.74
C LEU A 381 18.05 -9.41 -42.23
N SER A 382 17.62 -10.67 -42.23
CA SER A 382 18.41 -11.79 -42.73
C SER A 382 18.76 -11.61 -44.22
N ASN A 383 17.79 -11.19 -45.05
CA ASN A 383 18.04 -10.90 -46.46
C ASN A 383 19.05 -9.76 -46.66
N ILE A 384 19.00 -8.70 -45.86
CA ILE A 384 19.99 -7.61 -45.92
C ILE A 384 21.40 -8.15 -45.64
N HIS A 385 21.56 -9.02 -44.63
CA HIS A 385 22.85 -9.65 -44.31
C HIS A 385 23.39 -10.49 -45.48
N THR A 386 22.52 -11.24 -46.17
CA THR A 386 22.92 -12.00 -47.37
C THR A 386 23.35 -11.10 -48.53
N HIS A 387 22.68 -9.96 -48.74
CA HIS A 387 23.04 -9.00 -49.77
C HIS A 387 24.36 -8.27 -49.45
N LEU A 388 24.60 -7.91 -48.20
CA LEU A 388 25.83 -7.25 -47.78
C LEU A 388 27.05 -8.16 -47.83
N SER A 389 26.93 -9.40 -47.36
CA SER A 389 28.03 -10.38 -47.48
C SER A 389 28.38 -10.68 -48.94
N SER A 390 27.39 -10.64 -49.85
CA SER A 390 27.65 -10.73 -51.29
C SER A 390 28.36 -9.49 -51.84
N LEU A 391 27.98 -8.29 -51.41
CA LEU A 391 28.65 -7.04 -51.77
C LEU A 391 30.08 -6.99 -51.23
N GLU A 392 30.31 -7.47 -50.01
CA GLU A 392 31.64 -7.55 -49.39
C GLU A 392 32.58 -8.43 -50.23
N ARG A 393 32.13 -9.63 -50.58
CA ARG A 393 32.95 -10.59 -51.33
C ARG A 393 33.20 -10.16 -52.77
N ASN A 394 32.19 -9.60 -53.44
CA ASN A 394 32.22 -9.42 -54.90
C ASN A 394 32.47 -7.97 -55.34
N ALA A 395 32.04 -6.98 -54.56
CA ALA A 395 32.14 -5.57 -54.93
C ALA A 395 33.41 -4.90 -54.39
N LEU A 396 33.88 -5.26 -53.19
CA LEU A 396 35.08 -4.64 -52.60
C LEU A 396 36.36 -4.75 -53.45
N PRO A 397 36.64 -5.89 -54.13
CA PRO A 397 37.82 -5.97 -55.01
C PRO A 397 37.78 -4.98 -56.18
N GLN A 398 36.59 -4.57 -56.62
CA GLN A 398 36.38 -3.65 -57.75
C GLN A 398 36.19 -2.20 -57.28
N PHE A 399 35.65 -2.00 -56.07
CA PHE A 399 35.28 -0.70 -55.52
C PHE A 399 35.78 -0.58 -54.06
N PRO A 400 37.09 -0.45 -53.83
CA PRO A 400 37.65 -0.40 -52.47
C PRO A 400 37.16 0.80 -51.65
N LYS A 401 36.74 1.90 -52.32
CA LYS A 401 36.17 3.09 -51.67
C LYS A 401 34.85 2.80 -50.93
N ALA A 402 34.16 1.71 -51.27
CA ALA A 402 32.92 1.31 -50.61
C ALA A 402 33.14 0.60 -49.27
N GLU A 403 34.38 0.22 -48.91
CA GLU A 403 34.67 -0.55 -47.70
C GLU A 403 34.15 0.12 -46.43
N LYS A 404 34.37 1.43 -46.29
CA LYS A 404 33.90 2.18 -45.12
C LYS A 404 32.38 2.12 -45.00
N SER A 405 31.65 2.49 -46.06
CA SER A 405 30.19 2.47 -46.06
C SER A 405 29.64 1.07 -45.78
N LEU A 406 30.27 0.03 -46.33
CA LEU A 406 29.84 -1.35 -46.09
C LEU A 406 30.04 -1.78 -44.63
N ARG A 407 31.18 -1.42 -44.02
CA ARG A 407 31.44 -1.68 -42.59
C ARG A 407 30.47 -0.92 -41.69
N ASP A 408 30.16 0.33 -42.01
CA ASP A 408 29.20 1.14 -41.25
C ASP A 408 27.80 0.49 -41.27
N VAL A 409 27.34 0.02 -42.45
CA VAL A 409 26.07 -0.75 -42.54
C VAL A 409 26.12 -2.04 -41.73
N GLN A 410 27.23 -2.79 -41.83
CA GLN A 410 27.39 -4.05 -41.09
C GLN A 410 27.33 -3.83 -39.57
N GLN A 411 27.96 -2.77 -39.06
CA GLN A 411 27.93 -2.43 -37.63
C GLN A 411 26.51 -2.08 -37.18
N ILE A 412 25.80 -1.26 -37.94
CA ILE A 412 24.40 -0.91 -37.66
C ILE A 412 23.54 -2.17 -37.62
N LEU A 413 23.69 -3.07 -38.59
CA LEU A 413 22.90 -4.30 -38.65
C LEU A 413 23.20 -5.27 -37.52
N ASN A 414 24.47 -5.41 -37.13
CA ASN A 414 24.83 -6.25 -35.98
C ASN A 414 24.17 -5.71 -34.69
N SER A 415 24.13 -4.39 -34.51
CA SER A 415 23.40 -3.75 -33.39
C SER A 415 21.89 -3.97 -33.50
N THR A 416 21.34 -3.77 -34.70
CA THR A 416 19.92 -3.95 -35.03
C THR A 416 19.45 -5.38 -34.74
N GLU A 417 20.24 -6.38 -35.12
CA GLU A 417 19.94 -7.81 -34.89
C GLU A 417 19.91 -8.14 -33.39
N GLY A 418 20.90 -7.65 -32.63
CA GLY A 418 20.93 -7.79 -31.17
C GLY A 418 19.69 -7.16 -30.50
N ASN A 419 19.40 -5.90 -30.84
CA ASN A 419 18.22 -5.19 -30.33
C ASN A 419 16.92 -5.91 -30.69
N PHE A 420 16.81 -6.42 -31.92
CA PHE A 420 15.63 -7.12 -32.40
C PHE A 420 15.40 -8.45 -31.67
N HIS A 421 16.46 -9.22 -31.37
CA HIS A 421 16.35 -10.43 -30.57
C HIS A 421 15.86 -10.14 -29.15
N GLN A 422 16.36 -9.09 -28.53
CA GLN A 422 15.90 -8.65 -27.21
C GLN A 422 14.44 -8.16 -27.27
N LEU A 423 14.07 -7.41 -28.30
CA LEU A 423 12.71 -6.93 -28.53
C LEU A 423 11.73 -8.09 -28.64
N VAL A 424 12.03 -9.12 -29.46
CA VAL A 424 11.17 -10.32 -29.59
C VAL A 424 10.95 -11.01 -28.24
N ALA A 425 11.97 -11.05 -27.38
CA ALA A 425 11.86 -11.64 -26.05
C ALA A 425 10.94 -10.81 -25.13
N LEU A 426 11.08 -9.48 -25.13
CA LEU A 426 10.28 -8.57 -24.30
C LEU A 426 8.82 -8.45 -24.76
N LEU A 427 8.55 -8.56 -26.07
CA LEU A 427 7.18 -8.57 -26.62
C LEU A 427 6.41 -9.87 -26.27
N ASN A 428 7.05 -10.87 -25.66
CA ASN A 428 6.39 -12.09 -25.21
C ASN A 428 5.48 -11.80 -23.99
N CYS A 429 4.24 -12.31 -24.00
CA CYS A 429 3.30 -12.03 -22.91
C CYS A 429 3.78 -12.50 -21.53
N ARG A 430 4.65 -13.51 -21.46
CA ARG A 430 5.01 -14.16 -20.19
C ARG A 430 5.68 -13.24 -19.17
N GLY A 431 6.49 -12.28 -19.61
CA GLY A 431 7.18 -11.34 -18.71
C GLY A 431 6.18 -10.42 -18.03
N LEU A 432 5.50 -9.61 -18.83
CA LEU A 432 4.47 -8.68 -18.35
C LEU A 432 3.30 -9.38 -17.64
N ASN A 433 2.89 -10.57 -18.10
CA ASN A 433 1.86 -11.35 -17.40
C ASN A 433 2.34 -11.80 -16.02
N LYS A 434 3.60 -12.23 -15.88
CA LYS A 434 4.16 -12.57 -14.58
C LYS A 434 4.14 -11.37 -13.63
N ASP A 435 4.60 -10.20 -14.10
CA ASP A 435 4.58 -8.98 -13.30
C ASP A 435 3.13 -8.60 -12.91
N TYR A 436 2.17 -8.75 -13.82
CA TYR A 436 0.75 -8.55 -13.54
C TYR A 436 0.23 -9.51 -12.45
N ILE A 437 0.50 -10.80 -12.55
CA ILE A 437 0.07 -11.80 -11.55
C ILE A 437 0.73 -11.55 -10.20
N ASP A 438 2.02 -11.24 -10.19
CA ASP A 438 2.75 -10.96 -8.94
C ASP A 438 2.22 -9.69 -8.27
N SER A 439 1.81 -8.69 -9.06
CA SER A 439 1.13 -7.49 -8.59
C SER A 439 -0.22 -7.77 -7.94
N LEU A 440 -1.04 -8.62 -8.56
CA LEU A 440 -2.32 -9.06 -7.99
C LEU A 440 -2.13 -9.87 -6.72
N LYS A 441 -1.09 -10.72 -6.66
CA LYS A 441 -0.82 -11.51 -5.46
C LYS A 441 -0.44 -10.63 -4.28
N GLY A 442 0.50 -9.70 -4.47
CA GLY A 442 0.89 -8.76 -3.41
C GLY A 442 -0.30 -7.96 -2.89
N LEU A 443 -1.15 -7.46 -3.80
CA LEU A 443 -2.30 -6.63 -3.42
C LEU A 443 -3.48 -7.41 -2.82
N CYS A 444 -3.91 -8.49 -3.48
CA CYS A 444 -5.16 -9.21 -3.17
C CYS A 444 -5.01 -10.38 -2.19
N TYR A 445 -3.78 -10.76 -1.84
CA TYR A 445 -3.49 -11.72 -0.77
C TYR A 445 -2.91 -10.98 0.43
N ASP A 446 -1.60 -10.69 0.39
CA ASP A 446 -0.86 -10.16 1.55
C ASP A 446 -1.36 -8.76 1.94
N GLY A 447 -1.57 -7.88 0.94
CA GLY A 447 -2.13 -6.55 1.12
C GLY A 447 -3.52 -6.57 1.80
N MET A 448 -4.46 -7.34 1.24
CA MET A 448 -5.79 -7.49 1.81
C MET A 448 -5.75 -8.10 3.22
N GLU A 449 -4.93 -9.13 3.44
CA GLU A 449 -4.80 -9.78 4.74
C GLU A 449 -4.29 -8.78 5.81
N GLY A 450 -3.27 -7.99 5.47
CA GLY A 450 -2.77 -6.94 6.34
C GLY A 450 -3.83 -5.90 6.69
N LEU A 451 -4.62 -5.42 5.73
CA LEU A 451 -5.72 -4.46 5.98
C LEU A 451 -6.82 -5.04 6.88
N LEU A 452 -7.11 -6.34 6.78
CA LEU A 452 -8.05 -7.01 7.68
C LEU A 452 -7.53 -7.10 9.12
N TYR A 453 -6.24 -7.38 9.31
CA TYR A 453 -5.63 -7.31 10.64
C TYR A 453 -5.59 -5.89 11.21
N LEU A 454 -5.39 -4.87 10.37
CA LEU A 454 -5.51 -3.47 10.79
C LEU A 454 -6.95 -3.11 11.20
N SER A 455 -7.94 -3.59 10.46
CA SER A 455 -9.35 -3.46 10.85
C SER A 455 -9.63 -4.12 12.20
N LEU A 456 -9.07 -5.31 12.44
CA LEU A 456 -9.18 -6.01 13.72
C LEU A 456 -8.49 -5.23 14.85
N TYR A 457 -7.30 -4.69 14.61
CA TYR A 457 -6.60 -3.82 15.54
C TYR A 457 -7.45 -2.63 15.95
N SER A 458 -7.96 -1.85 14.98
CA SER A 458 -8.76 -0.66 15.23
C SER A 458 -10.03 -0.98 16.03
N PHE A 459 -10.67 -2.11 15.74
CA PHE A 459 -11.84 -2.58 16.49
C PHE A 459 -11.48 -2.96 17.94
N LEU A 460 -10.44 -3.77 18.15
CA LEU A 460 -10.04 -4.20 19.49
C LEU A 460 -9.51 -3.04 20.34
N SER A 461 -8.76 -2.11 19.75
CA SER A 461 -8.27 -0.90 20.39
C SER A 461 -9.44 0.02 20.81
N ALA A 462 -10.41 0.24 19.92
CA ALA A 462 -11.59 1.02 20.24
C ALA A 462 -12.40 0.44 21.41
N LEU A 463 -12.59 -0.88 21.46
CA LEU A 463 -13.23 -1.55 22.59
C LEU A 463 -12.42 -1.42 23.88
N ALA A 464 -11.10 -1.58 23.80
CA ALA A 464 -10.20 -1.43 24.94
C ALA A 464 -10.25 -0.01 25.51
N PHE A 465 -10.15 1.03 24.67
CA PHE A 465 -10.24 2.42 25.13
C PHE A 465 -11.62 2.78 25.68
N THR A 466 -12.69 2.23 25.12
CA THR A 466 -14.04 2.38 25.69
C THR A 466 -14.09 1.82 27.12
N ALA A 467 -13.54 0.63 27.36
CA ALA A 467 -13.48 0.03 28.70
C ALA A 467 -12.56 0.80 29.66
N ILE A 468 -11.41 1.29 29.17
CA ILE A 468 -10.48 2.15 29.92
C ILE A 468 -11.19 3.42 30.38
N LEU A 469 -11.89 4.13 29.47
CA LEU A 469 -12.60 5.37 29.78
C LEU A 469 -13.76 5.18 30.77
N CYS A 470 -14.40 4.01 30.77
CA CYS A 470 -15.36 3.65 31.81
C CYS A 470 -14.68 3.42 33.17
N SER A 471 -13.52 2.77 33.22
CA SER A 471 -12.88 2.37 34.50
C SER A 471 -12.05 3.47 35.19
N LEU A 472 -11.39 4.36 34.44
CA LEU A 472 -10.45 5.36 34.99
C LEU A 472 -11.06 6.38 35.97
N PRO A 473 -12.27 6.94 35.77
CA PRO A 473 -12.88 7.89 36.70
C PRO A 473 -13.06 7.33 38.13
N GLY A 474 -13.22 6.01 38.26
CA GLY A 474 -13.30 5.35 39.56
C GLY A 474 -11.96 5.22 40.27
N ALA A 475 -10.87 5.05 39.50
CA ALA A 475 -9.52 4.86 40.05
C ALA A 475 -8.91 6.14 40.62
N TRP A 476 -9.21 7.34 40.09
CA TRP A 476 -8.51 8.56 40.50
C TRP A 476 -9.04 9.18 41.78
N ARG A 477 -10.34 9.02 42.03
CA ARG A 477 -10.97 9.51 43.26
C ARG A 477 -10.68 8.63 44.48
N SER A 478 -10.18 7.39 44.27
CA SER A 478 -9.75 6.51 45.36
C SER A 478 -8.32 6.77 45.85
N PHE A 479 -7.51 7.54 45.12
CA PHE A 479 -6.20 7.94 45.61
C PHE A 479 -6.35 9.12 46.58
N PRO A 480 -5.57 9.23 47.67
CA PRO A 480 -5.62 10.39 48.57
C PRO A 480 -5.29 11.69 47.85
N SER A 481 -5.85 12.82 48.28
CA SER A 481 -5.37 14.13 47.80
C SER A 481 -4.12 14.50 48.57
N GLU A 482 -3.07 14.92 47.86
CA GLU A 482 -1.82 15.44 48.49
C GLU A 482 -2.10 16.63 49.43
N SER A 483 -3.29 17.24 49.35
CA SER A 483 -3.80 18.27 50.26
C SER A 483 -4.40 17.75 51.57
N GLU A 484 -4.94 16.52 51.63
CA GLU A 484 -5.53 15.96 52.86
C GLU A 484 -4.46 15.52 53.87
N GLU A 485 -3.22 15.24 53.42
CA GLU A 485 -2.13 14.83 54.31
C GLU A 485 -1.49 16.03 55.06
N TYR A 486 -1.73 17.26 54.60
CA TYR A 486 -1.27 18.48 55.26
C TYR A 486 -2.28 19.04 56.27
N ASP A 487 -3.59 18.89 56.04
CA ASP A 487 -4.63 19.42 56.96
C ASP A 487 -4.80 18.58 58.24
N ASP A 488 -4.46 17.28 58.23
CA ASP A 488 -4.50 16.44 59.44
C ASP A 488 -3.32 16.68 60.40
N SER A 489 -2.30 17.45 60.01
CA SER A 489 -1.15 17.78 60.87
C SER A 489 -1.36 19.03 61.74
N ASP A 490 -2.36 19.86 61.44
CA ASP A 490 -2.60 21.13 62.16
C ASP A 490 -3.76 21.03 63.20
N SER A 491 -4.37 19.86 63.36
CA SER A 491 -5.49 19.63 64.30
C SER A 491 -5.17 18.80 65.55
N GLU A 492 -3.91 18.42 65.79
CA GLU A 492 -3.49 17.86 67.08
C GLU A 492 -2.98 18.97 68.01
N SER A 493 -3.93 19.60 68.70
CA SER A 493 -3.63 20.44 69.87
C SER A 493 -2.89 19.61 70.92
N GLU A 494 -1.59 19.86 71.07
CA GLU A 494 -0.73 19.27 72.10
C GLU A 494 -1.26 19.56 73.51
N ASP A 495 -1.75 18.51 74.17
CA ASP A 495 -1.99 18.44 75.61
C ASP A 495 -0.62 18.34 76.34
N PRO A 496 -0.23 19.26 77.26
CA PRO A 496 1.16 19.35 77.73
C PRO A 496 1.61 18.28 78.73
N PHE A 497 0.80 17.25 79.02
CA PHE A 497 1.05 16.32 80.13
C PHE A 497 0.85 14.85 79.81
N THR A 498 1.53 14.31 78.79
CA THR A 498 1.88 12.88 78.79
C THR A 498 3.30 12.67 78.29
N SER A 499 4.27 12.83 79.19
CA SER A 499 5.65 12.40 78.97
C SER A 499 5.84 10.96 79.44
N HIS A 500 6.64 10.20 78.68
CA HIS A 500 7.19 8.88 78.98
C HIS A 500 6.29 7.64 78.88
N GLN A 501 6.12 7.15 77.64
CA GLN A 501 6.12 5.73 77.22
C GLN A 501 5.61 5.71 75.77
N ASP A 502 6.45 5.89 74.75
CA ASP A 502 6.88 4.73 73.95
C ASP A 502 8.02 5.11 73.00
N SER A 503 9.14 5.55 73.54
CA SER A 503 10.41 5.54 72.79
C SER A 503 10.99 4.12 72.84
N LYS A 504 10.43 3.20 72.03
CA LYS A 504 11.03 1.89 71.68
C LYS A 504 10.15 1.11 70.69
N ARG A 505 10.15 1.51 69.41
CA ARG A 505 10.02 0.59 68.26
C ARG A 505 10.20 1.31 66.90
N PHE A 506 11.32 2.01 66.75
CA PHE A 506 11.88 2.30 65.43
C PHE A 506 13.29 1.72 65.41
N LEU A 507 13.43 0.56 64.74
CA LEU A 507 14.65 -0.05 64.17
C LEU A 507 14.49 -1.58 64.17
N GLN A 508 13.91 -2.14 63.12
CA GLN A 508 14.49 -3.33 62.50
C GLN A 508 13.95 -3.57 61.10
N TRP A 509 14.80 -3.28 60.11
CA TRP A 509 14.78 -3.92 58.81
C TRP A 509 15.47 -5.28 58.88
N GLN A 510 15.09 -6.14 57.92
CA GLN A 510 15.77 -7.36 57.41
C GLN A 510 15.38 -8.72 58.05
N PRO A 511 15.70 -9.85 57.38
CA PRO A 511 15.37 -10.25 55.99
C PRO A 511 14.92 -11.74 55.99
N TRP A 512 14.52 -12.31 54.85
CA TRP A 512 14.57 -13.77 54.71
C TRP A 512 15.19 -14.17 53.36
N LEU A 513 16.10 -15.13 53.49
CA LEU A 513 16.60 -16.05 52.47
C LEU A 513 15.49 -16.59 51.55
#